data_AF-A0A420WIM9-F1
#
_entry.id   AF-A0A420WIM9-F1
#
_cell.length_a   1.000
_cell.length_b   1.000
_cell.length_c   1.000
_cell.angle_alpha   90.00
_cell.angle_beta   90.00
_cell.angle_gamma   90.00
#
_symmetry.space_group_name_H-M   'P 1'
#
loop_
_entity.id
_entity.type
_entity.pdbx_description
1 polymer ?
#
loop_
_entity_poly.entity_id
_entity_poly.type
_entity_poly.pdbx_seq_one_letter_code
_entity_poly.pdbx_strand_id
1 'polypeptide(L)' 'MTRQQAMMTLGLHMGAREADIRAAWRKKAKFFHPDSPYANMKAFLQAKSAYETLIPPAPQSIRVRAGARAF' A
#
# COMPACT_ATOMS: atom_id res chain seq x y z
N MET A 1 6.86 -8.38 -7.14
CA MET A 1 5.65 -8.07 -7.94
C MET A 1 5.98 -6.93 -8.88
N THR A 2 5.58 -7.01 -10.15
CA THR A 2 5.78 -5.92 -11.12
C THR A 2 4.71 -4.83 -10.98
N ARG A 3 4.97 -3.63 -11.50
CA ARG A 3 3.98 -2.53 -11.51
C ARG A 3 2.67 -2.93 -12.19
N GLN A 4 2.75 -3.64 -13.32
CA GLN A 4 1.57 -4.11 -14.06
C GLN A 4 0.74 -5.12 -13.24
N GLN A 5 1.41 -6.10 -12.62
CA GLN A 5 0.76 -7.07 -11.73
C GLN A 5 0.11 -6.39 -10.52
N ALA A 6 0.74 -5.35 -9.97
CA ALA A 6 0.18 -4.57 -8.88
C ALA A 6 -1.11 -3.82 -9.29
N MET A 7 -1.13 -3.20 -10.47
CA MET A 7 -2.32 -2.54 -11.02
C MET A 7 -3.47 -3.54 -11.20
N MET A 8 -3.19 -4.70 -11.81
CA MET A 8 -4.17 -5.77 -11.99
C MET A 8 -4.69 -6.31 -10.64
N THR A 9 -3.82 -6.49 -9.65
CA THR A 9 -4.20 -6.95 -8.31
C THR A 9 -5.17 -6.00 -7.63
N LEU A 10 -4.97 -4.68 -7.81
CA LEU A 10 -5.90 -3.66 -7.33
C LEU A 10 -7.15 -3.48 -8.21
N GLY A 11 -7.22 -4.14 -9.37
CA GLY A 11 -8.33 -4.03 -10.31
C GLY A 11 -8.37 -2.70 -11.05
N LEU A 12 -7.18 -2.13 -11.31
CA LEU A 12 -7.02 -0.83 -11.94
C LEU A 12 -6.40 -0.95 -13.34
N HIS A 13 -6.77 -0.02 -14.22
CA HIS A 13 -6.10 0.14 -15.50
C HIS A 13 -4.71 0.78 -15.33
N MET A 14 -3.80 0.59 -16.29
CA MET A 14 -2.41 1.08 -16.21
C MET A 14 -2.25 2.60 -16.10
N GLY A 15 -3.26 3.36 -16.48
CA GLY A 15 -3.27 4.83 -16.38
C GLY A 15 -3.95 5.37 -15.12
N ALA A 16 -4.32 4.51 -14.17
CA ALA A 16 -5.00 4.93 -12.95
C ALA A 16 -4.11 5.86 -12.13
N ARG A 17 -4.71 6.91 -11.55
CA ARG A 17 -3.96 7.90 -10.77
C ARG A 17 -3.70 7.38 -9.37
N GLU A 18 -2.78 8.03 -8.68
CA GLU A 18 -2.44 7.68 -7.29
C GLU A 18 -3.65 7.74 -6.33
N ALA A 19 -4.58 8.67 -6.57
CA ALA A 19 -5.84 8.75 -5.83
C ALA A 19 -6.70 7.48 -6.01
N ASP A 20 -6.77 6.95 -7.23
CA ASP A 20 -7.51 5.73 -7.57
C ASP A 20 -6.84 4.50 -6.94
N ILE A 21 -5.50 4.45 -6.95
CA ILE A 21 -4.70 3.41 -6.29
C ILE A 21 -4.99 3.38 -4.78
N ARG A 22 -4.98 4.54 -4.11
CA ARG A 22 -5.38 4.66 -2.69
C ARG A 22 -6.82 4.26 -2.43
N ALA A 23 -7.74 4.62 -3.31
CA ALA A 23 -9.15 4.26 -3.16
C ALA A 23 -9.38 2.75 -3.33
N ALA A 24 -8.76 2.13 -4.35
CA ALA A 24 -8.85 0.70 -4.61
C ALA A 24 -8.23 -0.12 -3.47
N TRP A 25 -7.07 0.31 -2.95
CA TRP A 25 -6.45 -0.29 -1.77
C TRP A 25 -7.40 -0.28 -0.57
N ARG A 26 -7.94 0.88 -0.20
CA ARG A 26 -8.86 0.97 0.96
C ARG A 26 -10.09 0.08 0.81
N LYS A 27 -10.67 0.01 -0.40
CA LYS A 27 -11.81 -0.88 -0.68
C LYS A 27 -11.45 -2.36 -0.46
N LYS A 28 -10.34 -2.83 -1.04
CA LYS A 28 -9.89 -4.22 -0.88
C LYS A 28 -9.44 -4.53 0.54
N ALA A 29 -8.74 -3.61 1.20
CA ALA A 29 -8.31 -3.74 2.58
C ALA A 29 -9.50 -3.93 3.52
N LYS A 30 -10.55 -3.10 3.37
CA LYS A 30 -11.79 -3.24 4.13
C LYS A 30 -12.50 -4.57 3.85
N PHE A 31 -12.55 -4.98 2.58
CA PHE A 31 -13.25 -6.20 2.18
C PHE A 31 -12.57 -7.48 2.67
N PHE A 32 -11.23 -7.57 2.54
CA PHE A 32 -10.45 -8.76 2.90
C PHE A 32 -9.90 -8.74 4.33
N HIS A 33 -10.18 -7.69 5.12
CA HIS A 33 -9.72 -7.57 6.50
C HIS A 33 -10.12 -8.81 7.31
N PRO A 34 -9.28 -9.30 8.25
CA PRO A 34 -9.64 -10.45 9.10
C PRO A 34 -10.92 -10.25 9.93
N ASP A 35 -11.33 -9.00 10.14
CA ASP A 35 -12.58 -8.62 10.82
C ASP A 35 -13.80 -8.52 9.87
N SER A 36 -13.62 -8.78 8.57
CA SER A 36 -14.70 -8.80 7.58
C SER A 36 -15.27 -10.21 7.47
N PRO A 37 -16.59 -10.38 7.22
CA PRO A 37 -17.16 -11.69 6.89
C PRO A 37 -16.54 -12.33 5.64
N TYR A 38 -15.88 -11.53 4.79
CA TYR A 38 -15.15 -11.98 3.60
C TYR A 38 -13.63 -11.99 3.82
N ALA A 39 -13.19 -12.14 5.07
CA ALA A 39 -11.79 -12.19 5.46
C ALA A 39 -10.99 -13.13 4.56
N ASN A 40 -9.91 -12.59 3.99
CA ASN A 40 -8.99 -13.38 3.19
C ASN A 40 -7.58 -12.80 3.34
N MET A 41 -6.81 -13.36 4.28
CA MET A 41 -5.46 -12.91 4.58
C MET A 41 -4.55 -12.93 3.35
N LYS A 42 -4.66 -13.95 2.49
CA LYS A 42 -3.84 -14.04 1.27
C LYS A 42 -4.16 -12.88 0.32
N ALA A 43 -5.44 -12.61 0.06
CA ALA A 43 -5.86 -11.52 -0.81
C ALA A 43 -5.54 -10.14 -0.20
N PHE A 44 -5.66 -10.00 1.12
CA PHE A 44 -5.27 -8.79 1.84
C PHE A 44 -3.77 -8.49 1.69
N LEU A 45 -2.91 -9.48 1.95
CA LEU A 45 -1.45 -9.35 1.81
C LEU A 45 -1.03 -9.07 0.37
N GLN A 46 -1.70 -9.71 -0.60
CA GLN A 46 -1.44 -9.47 -2.02
C GLN A 46 -1.81 -8.03 -2.43
N ALA A 47 -2.97 -7.54 -1.99
CA ALA A 47 -3.38 -6.16 -2.22
C ALA A 47 -2.47 -5.14 -1.51
N LYS A 48 -1.97 -5.47 -0.32
CA LYS A 48 -1.01 -4.65 0.43
C LYS A 48 0.31 -4.51 -0.34
N SER A 49 0.88 -5.64 -0.76
CA SER A 49 2.12 -5.66 -1.55
C SER A 49 1.95 -4.87 -2.85
N ALA A 50 0.76 -4.90 -3.47
CA ALA A 50 0.47 -4.17 -4.70
C ALA A 50 0.45 -2.67 -4.46
N TYR A 51 -0.21 -2.24 -3.38
CA TYR A 51 -0.22 -0.84 -2.96
C TYR A 51 1.19 -0.31 -2.68
N GLU A 52 2.00 -1.04 -1.91
CA GLU A 52 3.38 -0.66 -1.58
C GLU A 52 4.29 -0.59 -2.82
N THR A 53 4.06 -1.45 -3.82
CA THR A 53 4.79 -1.42 -5.09
C THR A 53 4.45 -0.16 -5.91
N LEU A 54 3.21 0.33 -5.82
CA LEU A 54 2.72 1.46 -6.61
C LEU A 54 2.97 2.81 -5.93
N ILE A 55 2.86 2.84 -4.61
CA ILE A 55 3.06 4.01 -3.77
C ILE A 55 4.13 3.64 -2.75
N PRO A 56 5.42 3.73 -3.12
CA PRO A 56 6.48 3.51 -2.16
C PRO A 56 6.30 4.51 -1.01
N PRO A 57 6.47 4.09 0.25
CA PRO A 57 6.49 5.04 1.35
C PRO A 57 7.55 6.09 1.03
N ALA A 58 7.20 7.37 1.22
CA ALA A 58 8.20 8.43 1.14
C ALA A 58 9.38 8.00 2.02
N PRO A 59 10.64 8.13 1.53
CA PRO A 59 11.79 7.83 2.35
C PRO A 59 11.60 8.61 3.63
N GLN A 60 11.45 7.90 4.76
CA GLN A 60 11.39 8.55 6.05
C GLN A 60 12.74 9.22 6.20
N SER A 61 12.82 10.51 5.87
CA SER A 61 14.01 11.30 6.11
C SER A 61 14.28 11.12 7.59
N ILE A 62 15.35 10.38 7.90
CA ILE A 62 15.79 10.20 9.27
C ILE A 62 15.94 11.63 9.80
N ARG A 63 15.00 12.07 10.63
CA ARG A 63 15.13 13.32 11.36
C ARG A 63 16.24 13.04 12.35
N VAL A 64 17.48 13.23 11.91
CA VAL A 64 18.63 13.33 12.81
C VAL A 64 18.26 14.45 13.76
N ARG A 65 17.91 14.11 14.99
CA ARG A 65 17.64 15.09 16.03
C ARG A 65 18.95 15.88 16.20
N ALA A 66 18.99 17.11 15.68
CA ALA A 66 20.02 18.07 15.99
C ALA A 66 19.93 18.34 17.50
N GLY A 67 20.76 17.64 18.27
CA GLY A 67 20.66 17.59 19.73
C GLY A 67 21.53 16.52 20.39
N ALA A 68 22.09 15.56 19.64
CA ALA A 68 23.14 14.67 20.18
C ALA A 68 24.51 15.38 20.19
N ARG A 69 24.61 16.48 20.95
CA ARG A 69 25.87 17.04 21.44
C ARG A 69 25.65 17.56 22.86
N ALA A 70 26.44 17.00 23.79
CA ALA A 70 26.68 17.31 25.21
C ALA A 70 26.47 16.00 26.00
N PHE A 71 27.46 15.38 26.64
CA PHE A 71 28.65 15.88 27.34
C PHE A 71 29.91 15.07 26.99
#